data_AF-A0A3B9VB64-F1
#
_entry.id   AF-A0A3B9VB64-F1
#
_cell.length_a   1.000
_cell.length_b   1.000
_cell.length_c   1.000
_cell.angle_alpha   90.00
_cell.angle_beta   90.00
_cell.angle_gamma   90.00
#
_symmetry.space_group_name_H-M   'P 1'
#
loop_
_entity.id
_entity.type
_entity.pdbx_description
1 polymer ?
#
loop_
_entity_poly.entity_id
_entity_poly.type
_entity_poly.pdbx_seq_one_letter_code
_entity_poly.pdbx_strand_id
1 'polypeptide(L)' 'AYSNLGLLDSAEGEYKIALKLNPDSLLAHNNLGVVYAKKGDVEKAIIEFQEALRIDPSYSGARDNLNRALSMKG' A
#
# COMPACT_ATOMS: atom_id res chain seq x y z
N ALA A 1 -1.47 -15.98 -15.31
CA ALA A 1 -1.74 -15.60 -13.91
C ALA A 1 -0.44 -15.34 -13.11
N TYR A 2 0.59 -16.19 -13.23
CA TYR A 2 1.85 -16.04 -12.46
C TYR A 2 2.64 -14.75 -12.72
N SER A 3 2.64 -14.22 -13.95
CA SER A 3 3.45 -13.04 -14.27
C SER A 3 3.02 -11.79 -13.51
N ASN A 4 1.72 -11.61 -13.25
CA ASN A 4 1.22 -10.46 -12.49
C ASN A 4 1.62 -10.57 -11.01
N LEU A 5 1.52 -11.76 -10.42
CA LEU A 5 1.98 -12.00 -9.04
C LEU A 5 3.49 -11.77 -8.90
N GLY A 6 4.30 -12.23 -9.86
CA GLY A 6 5.75 -11.97 -9.85
C GLY A 6 6.11 -10.48 -9.95
N LEU A 7 5.36 -9.70 -10.74
CA LEU A 7 5.53 -8.24 -10.79
C LEU A 7 5.13 -7.57 -9.47
N LEU A 8 4.08 -8.08 -8.81
CA LEU A 8 3.65 -7.57 -7.50
C LEU A 8 4.67 -7.90 -6.41
N ASP A 9 5.30 -9.07 -6.43
CA ASP A 9 6.37 -9.44 -5.49
C ASP A 9 7.61 -8.55 -5.66
N SER A 10 7.99 -8.25 -6.90
CA SER A 10 9.09 -7.31 -7.19
C SER A 10 8.75 -5.90 -6.67
N ALA A 11 7.54 -5.41 -6.95
CA ALA A 11 7.08 -4.10 -6.49
C ALA A 11 7.02 -4.02 -4.95
N GLU A 12 6.55 -5.07 -4.28
CA GLU A 12 6.57 -5.16 -2.82
C GLU A 12 8.00 -4.98 -2.27
N GLY A 13 8.97 -5.69 -2.88
CA GLY A 13 10.38 -5.59 -2.50
C GLY A 13 10.94 -4.18 -2.67
N GLU A 14 10.67 -3.54 -3.80
CA GLU A 14 11.11 -2.17 -4.09
C GLU A 14 10.54 -1.15 -3.11
N TYR A 15 9.23 -1.19 -2.82
CA TYR A 15 8.64 -0.27 -1.86
C TYR A 15 9.11 -0.51 -0.42
N LYS A 16 9.37 -1.77 -0.04
CA LYS A 16 10.01 -2.06 1.27
C LYS A 16 11.42 -1.50 1.36
N ILE A 17 12.20 -1.55 0.28
CA ILE A 17 13.53 -0.90 0.25
C ILE A 17 13.38 0.61 0.33
N ALA A 18 12.43 1.20 -0.40
CA ALA A 18 12.16 2.63 -0.33
C ALA A 18 11.79 3.06 1.10
N LEU A 19 10.98 2.29 1.82
CA LEU A 19 10.61 2.55 3.21
C LEU A 19 11.77 2.34 4.21
N LYS A 20 12.72 1.43 3.91
CA LYS A 20 13.96 1.34 4.70
C LYS A 20 14.84 2.59 4.55
N LEU A 21 14.85 3.20 3.37
CA LEU A 21 15.64 4.40 3.08
C LEU A 21 14.94 5.67 3.55
N ASN A 22 13.62 5.74 3.41
CA ASN A 22 12.77 6.83 3.87
C ASN A 22 11.47 6.26 4.49
N PRO A 23 11.45 6.06 5.82
CA PRO A 23 10.29 5.52 6.52
C PRO A 23 9.04 6.40 6.43
N ASP A 24 9.18 7.71 6.24
CA ASP A 24 8.05 8.65 6.16
C ASP A 24 7.65 8.95 4.70
N SER A 25 7.94 8.04 3.76
CA SER A 25 7.50 8.19 2.38
C SER A 25 6.02 7.81 2.22
N LEU A 26 5.14 8.81 2.26
CA LEU A 26 3.69 8.61 2.06
C LEU A 26 3.37 7.89 0.72
N LEU A 27 4.17 8.15 -0.33
CA LEU A 27 3.99 7.52 -1.64
C LEU A 27 4.38 6.04 -1.61
N ALA A 28 5.45 5.69 -0.88
CA ALA A 28 5.88 4.31 -0.76
C ALA A 28 4.88 3.49 0.07
N HIS A 29 4.39 4.04 1.18
CA HIS A 29 3.29 3.46 1.96
C HIS A 29 2.03 3.25 1.10
N ASN A 30 1.56 4.29 0.40
CA ASN A 30 0.38 4.15 -0.46
C ASN A 30 0.57 3.08 -1.55
N ASN A 31 1.71 3.06 -2.24
CA ASN A 31 1.91 2.09 -3.32
C ASN A 31 2.11 0.66 -2.78
N LEU A 32 2.77 0.49 -1.63
CA LEU A 32 2.87 -0.80 -0.96
C LEU A 32 1.48 -1.31 -0.54
N GLY A 33 0.60 -0.43 -0.05
CA GLY A 33 -0.78 -0.75 0.22
C GLY A 33 -1.55 -1.23 -1.02
N VAL A 34 -1.37 -0.56 -2.17
CA VAL A 34 -1.96 -0.99 -3.45
C VAL A 34 -1.46 -2.37 -3.87
N VAL A 35 -0.17 -2.66 -3.68
CA VAL A 35 0.41 -3.97 -3.97
C VAL A 35 -0.23 -5.05 -3.09
N TYR A 36 -0.35 -4.81 -1.78
CA TYR A 36 -1.02 -5.75 -0.87
C TYR A 36 -2.49 -5.98 -1.24
N ALA A 37 -3.24 -4.93 -1.58
CA ALA A 37 -4.63 -5.05 -2.01
C ALA A 37 -4.76 -5.91 -3.28
N LYS A 38 -3.86 -5.74 -4.25
CA LYS A 38 -3.84 -6.56 -5.48
C LYS A 38 -3.46 -8.02 -5.24
N LYS A 39 -2.67 -8.30 -4.20
CA LYS A 39 -2.31 -9.65 -3.76
C LYS A 39 -3.41 -10.31 -2.92
N GLY A 40 -4.44 -9.55 -2.52
CA GLY A 40 -5.51 -10.01 -1.63
C GLY A 40 -5.20 -9.87 -0.14
N ASP A 41 -4.04 -9.32 0.22
CA ASP A 41 -3.63 -9.04 1.60
C ASP A 41 -4.27 -7.72 2.09
N VAL A 42 -5.60 -7.66 2.13
CA VAL A 42 -6.37 -6.44 2.40
C VAL A 42 -6.01 -5.80 3.76
N GLU A 43 -5.69 -6.61 4.76
CA GLU A 43 -5.32 -6.11 6.09
C GLU A 43 -4.00 -5.35 6.08
N LYS A 44 -2.99 -5.86 5.36
CA LYS A 44 -1.72 -5.13 5.19
C LYS A 44 -1.92 -3.87 4.37
N ALA A 45 -2.79 -3.92 3.35
CA ALA A 45 -3.12 -2.73 2.57
C ALA A 45 -3.67 -1.59 3.43
N ILE A 46 -4.61 -1.91 4.33
CA ILE A 46 -5.19 -0.94 5.27
C ILE A 46 -4.11 -0.29 6.14
N ILE A 47 -3.20 -1.08 6.70
CA ILE A 47 -2.10 -0.58 7.56
C ILE A 47 -1.25 0.42 6.78
N GLU A 48 -0.83 0.07 5.57
CA GLU A 48 0.02 0.95 4.76
C GLU A 48 -0.69 2.25 4.34
N PHE A 49 -1.98 2.20 4.00
CA PHE A 49 -2.75 3.42 3.72
C PHE A 49 -2.93 4.30 4.97
N GLN A 50 -3.08 3.69 6.15
CA GLN A 50 -3.14 4.42 7.41
C GLN A 50 -1.81 5.11 7.73
N GLU A 51 -0.67 4.47 7.48
CA GLU A 51 0.64 5.11 7.64
C GLU A 51 0.83 6.30 6.69
N ALA A 52 0.41 6.17 5.43
CA ALA A 52 0.43 7.30 4.49
C ALA A 52 -0.41 8.49 5.00
N LEU A 53 -1.58 8.23 5.59
CA LEU A 53 -2.44 9.26 6.19
C LEU A 53 -1.93 9.77 7.54
N ARG A 54 -1.15 8.98 8.28
CA ARG A 54 -0.46 9.44 9.50
C ARG A 54 0.59 10.48 9.15
N ILE A 55 1.30 10.30 8.04
CA ILE A 55 2.31 11.23 7.53
C ILE A 55 1.65 12.49 6.95
N ASP A 56 0.65 12.32 6.07
CA ASP A 56 -0.13 13.42 5.53
C ASP A 56 -1.64 13.09 5.56
N PRO A 57 -2.38 13.62 6.55
CA PRO A 57 -3.82 13.40 6.67
C PRO A 57 -4.64 13.95 5.49
N SER A 58 -4.07 14.85 4.68
CA SER A 58 -4.74 15.44 3.52
C SER A 58 -4.53 14.65 2.23
N TYR A 59 -3.73 13.58 2.26
CA TYR A 59 -3.40 12.79 1.08
C TYR A 59 -4.59 11.97 0.58
N SER A 60 -5.30 12.53 -0.40
CA SER A 60 -6.53 11.95 -0.97
C SER A 60 -6.34 10.54 -1.53
N GLY A 61 -5.18 10.27 -2.15
CA GLY A 61 -4.89 8.96 -2.74
C GLY A 61 -4.95 7.82 -1.72
N ALA A 62 -4.32 7.99 -0.55
CA ALA A 62 -4.38 6.98 0.50
C ALA A 62 -5.77 6.87 1.12
N ARG A 63 -6.50 7.98 1.25
CA ARG A 63 -7.86 7.97 1.77
C ARG A 63 -8.83 7.20 0.89
N ASP A 64 -8.77 7.43 -0.42
CA ASP A 64 -9.60 6.71 -1.39
C ASP A 64 -9.26 5.22 -1.42
N ASN A 65 -7.98 4.88 -1.39
CA ASN A 65 -7.53 3.50 -1.35
C ASN A 65 -7.91 2.79 -0.04
N LEU A 66 -7.83 3.47 1.11
CA LEU A 66 -8.26 2.96 2.40
C LEU A 66 -9.77 2.65 2.39
N ASN A 67 -10.60 3.57 1.88
CA ASN A 67 -12.04 3.35 1.77
C ASN A 67 -12.35 2.10 0.94
N ARG A 68 -11.66 1.93 -0.21
CA ARG A 68 -11.81 0.73 -1.06
C ARG A 68 -11.38 -0.54 -0.33
N ALA A 69 -10.24 -0.50 0.38
CA ALA A 69 -9.75 -1.66 1.13
C ALA A 69 -10.70 -2.05 2.27
N LEU A 70 -11.29 -1.07 2.98
CA LEU A 70 -12.30 -1.33 4.00
C LEU A 70 -13.57 -1.96 3.41
N SER A 71 -14.01 -1.52 2.22
CA SER A 71 -15.13 -2.15 1.51
C SER A 71 -14.84 -3.59 1.05
N MET A 72 -13.58 -3.95 0.82
CA MET A 72 -13.18 -5.32 0.48
C MET A 72 -13.10 -6.25 1.72
N LYS A 73 -12.97 -5.68 2.92
CA LYS A 73 -12.89 -6.42 4.19
C LYS A 73 -14.28 -6.79 4.74
N GLY A 74 -15.31 -6.00 4.41
CA GLY A 74 -16.71 -6.25 4.76
C GLY A 74 -17.40 -7.21 3.80
#